data_AF-A0A6I3W9X1-F1
#
_entry.id   AF-A0A6I3W9X1-F1
#
_cell.length_a   1.000
_cell.length_b   1.000
_cell.length_c   1.000
_cell.angle_alpha   90.00
_cell.angle_beta   90.00
_cell.angle_gamma   90.00
#
_symmetry.space_group_name_H-M   'P 1'
#
loop_
_entity.id
_entity.type
_entity.pdbx_description
1 polymer ?
#
loop_
_entity_poly.entity_id
_entity_poly.type
_entity_poly.pdbx_seq_one_letter_code
_entity_poly.pdbx_strand_id
1 'polypeptide(L)'
;MANRPLTGHPSVDQNIRLARELLRRPDLMKALDRDGSTGVLDGRLTRQDINSVVRSDNPLKFQDDKQLVQQMLNNFNELKGGFWSNSIKVSTLKHLSSRPLTGNPATDSLIQLAREVTTRSNLLGKMDNIVGWKQDGKIKWDELLRLLR
;
A
#
# COMPACT_ATOMS: atom_id res chain seq x y z
N MET A 1 -25.89 7.89 6.58
CA MET A 1 -26.33 8.48 5.30
C MET A 1 -26.74 7.43 4.27
N ALA A 2 -25.91 6.41 3.97
CA ALA A 2 -26.19 5.41 2.92
C ALA A 2 -27.53 4.65 3.04
N ASN A 3 -27.99 4.40 4.28
CA ASN A 3 -29.25 3.68 4.55
C ASN A 3 -30.52 4.55 4.43
N ARG A 4 -30.38 5.85 4.13
CA ARG A 4 -31.54 6.73 3.94
C ARG A 4 -32.19 6.50 2.56
N PRO A 5 -33.52 6.59 2.42
CA PRO A 5 -34.18 6.64 1.13
C PRO A 5 -33.81 7.93 0.37
N LEU A 6 -34.00 7.92 -0.96
CA LEU A 6 -33.87 9.13 -1.75
C LEU A 6 -34.98 10.13 -1.35
N THR A 7 -34.63 11.40 -1.39
CA THR A 7 -35.40 12.51 -0.81
C THR A 7 -36.03 13.41 -1.87
N GLY A 8 -35.72 13.18 -3.15
CA GLY A 8 -36.14 14.04 -4.26
C GLY A 8 -35.27 15.31 -4.42
N HIS A 9 -34.35 15.59 -3.47
CA HIS A 9 -33.43 16.71 -3.55
C HIS A 9 -32.12 16.26 -4.22
N PRO A 10 -31.76 16.81 -5.40
CA PRO A 10 -30.64 16.28 -6.20
C PRO A 10 -29.30 16.16 -5.47
N SER A 11 -28.91 17.18 -4.69
CA SER A 11 -27.64 17.20 -3.95
C SER A 11 -27.60 16.18 -2.80
N VAL A 12 -28.71 16.04 -2.06
CA VAL A 12 -28.84 15.06 -0.97
C VAL A 12 -28.83 13.64 -1.55
N ASP A 13 -29.54 13.44 -2.65
CA ASP A 13 -29.64 12.15 -3.32
C ASP A 13 -28.29 11.73 -3.93
N GLN A 14 -27.49 12.67 -4.43
CA GLN A 14 -26.13 12.42 -4.88
C GLN A 14 -25.23 11.97 -3.73
N ASN A 15 -25.31 12.61 -2.56
CA ASN A 15 -24.56 12.20 -1.37
C ASN A 15 -24.97 10.80 -0.86
N ILE A 16 -26.26 10.48 -0.90
CA ILE A 16 -26.77 9.15 -0.55
C ILE A 16 -26.23 8.09 -1.52
N ARG A 17 -26.28 8.35 -2.83
CA ARG A 17 -25.74 7.44 -3.86
C ARG A 17 -24.24 7.24 -3.70
N LEU A 18 -23.48 8.31 -3.47
CA LEU A 18 -22.04 8.24 -3.21
C LEU A 18 -21.74 7.40 -1.97
N ALA A 19 -22.44 7.64 -0.86
CA ALA A 19 -22.26 6.87 0.37
C ALA A 19 -22.55 5.37 0.16
N ARG A 20 -23.59 5.03 -0.63
CA ARG A 20 -23.89 3.63 -0.99
C ARG A 20 -22.79 3.01 -1.85
N GLU A 21 -22.25 3.76 -2.80
CA GLU A 21 -21.17 3.27 -3.67
C GLU A 21 -19.88 3.02 -2.89
N LEU A 22 -19.51 3.92 -1.97
CA LEU A 22 -18.34 3.73 -1.10
C LEU A 22 -18.47 2.47 -0.24
N LEU A 23 -19.67 2.18 0.30
CA LEU A 23 -19.91 0.94 1.05
C LEU A 23 -19.82 -0.34 0.20
N ARG A 24 -20.07 -0.25 -1.11
CA ARG A 24 -19.90 -1.36 -2.06
C ARG A 24 -18.45 -1.56 -2.49
N ARG A 25 -17.56 -0.62 -2.17
CA ARG A 25 -16.13 -0.64 -2.54
C ARG A 25 -15.24 -0.57 -1.30
N PRO A 26 -15.19 -1.65 -0.48
CA PRO A 26 -14.42 -1.64 0.76
C PRO A 26 -12.94 -1.31 0.57
N ASP A 27 -12.33 -1.72 -0.54
CA ASP A 27 -10.92 -1.44 -0.82
C ASP A 27 -10.68 0.04 -1.16
N LEU A 28 -11.62 0.67 -1.88
CA LEU A 28 -11.59 2.13 -2.11
C LEU A 28 -11.75 2.86 -0.77
N MET A 29 -12.67 2.42 0.08
CA MET A 29 -12.90 3.05 1.39
C MET A 29 -11.64 2.97 2.26
N LYS A 30 -10.98 1.80 2.32
CA LYS A 30 -9.70 1.65 3.02
C LYS A 30 -8.60 2.52 2.41
N ALA A 31 -8.54 2.63 1.09
CA ALA A 31 -7.54 3.48 0.44
C ALA A 31 -7.76 4.96 0.80
N LEU A 32 -9.01 5.43 0.81
CA LEU A 32 -9.35 6.82 1.16
C LEU A 32 -9.17 7.15 2.65
N ASP A 33 -9.17 6.14 3.51
CA ASP A 33 -8.89 6.21 4.96
C ASP A 33 -7.39 6.10 5.27
N ARG A 34 -6.58 5.74 4.27
CA ARG A 34 -5.17 5.48 4.45
C ARG A 34 -4.38 6.77 4.43
N ASP A 35 -3.66 7.03 5.51
CA ASP A 35 -2.69 8.13 5.53
C ASP A 35 -1.62 7.91 4.45
N GLY A 36 -1.47 8.90 3.57
CA GLY A 36 -0.61 8.80 2.39
C GLY A 36 0.89 8.74 2.68
N SER A 37 1.34 8.88 3.93
CA SER A 37 2.76 8.90 4.31
C SER A 37 3.16 7.75 5.25
N THR A 38 2.22 7.27 6.05
CA THR A 38 2.42 6.22 7.04
C THR A 38 1.72 4.93 6.65
N GLY A 39 0.65 5.02 5.86
CA GLY A 39 -0.20 3.90 5.50
C GLY A 39 -1.18 3.47 6.60
N VAL A 40 -1.36 4.25 7.67
CA VAL A 40 -2.28 3.94 8.78
C VAL A 40 -3.74 4.11 8.34
N LEU A 41 -4.60 3.22 8.84
CA LEU A 41 -6.06 3.35 8.77
C LEU A 41 -6.53 3.87 10.14
N ASP A 42 -7.09 5.08 10.20
CA ASP A 42 -7.52 5.71 11.45
C ASP A 42 -9.03 5.98 11.54
N GLY A 43 -9.79 5.57 10.51
CA GLY A 43 -11.22 5.77 10.40
C GLY A 43 -11.62 7.20 10.00
N ARG A 44 -10.69 8.03 9.54
CA ARG A 44 -10.92 9.41 9.12
C ARG A 44 -10.62 9.56 7.63
N LEU A 45 -11.59 10.11 6.90
CA LEU A 45 -11.42 10.48 5.50
C LEU A 45 -11.05 11.97 5.42
N THR A 46 -9.77 12.31 5.47
CA THR A 46 -9.34 13.71 5.32
C THR A 46 -9.16 14.08 3.84
N ARG A 47 -9.13 15.38 3.54
CA ARG A 47 -8.80 15.86 2.18
C ARG A 47 -7.41 15.41 1.75
N GLN A 48 -6.48 15.26 2.69
CA GLN A 48 -5.12 14.81 2.41
C GLN A 48 -5.11 13.35 1.97
N ASP A 49 -5.83 12.48 2.67
CA ASP A 49 -5.93 11.04 2.34
C ASP A 49 -6.55 10.86 0.96
N ILE A 50 -7.68 11.54 0.71
CA ILE A 50 -8.33 11.53 -0.61
C ILE A 50 -7.37 12.00 -1.71
N ASN A 51 -6.65 13.10 -1.48
CA ASN A 51 -5.69 13.62 -2.46
C ASN A 51 -4.54 12.63 -2.71
N SER A 52 -4.08 11.89 -1.70
CA SER A 52 -3.02 10.89 -1.86
C SER A 52 -3.46 9.77 -2.82
N VAL A 53 -4.71 9.31 -2.71
CA VAL A 53 -5.25 8.26 -3.60
C VAL A 53 -5.54 8.80 -5.00
N VAL A 54 -6.15 9.98 -5.09
CA VAL A 54 -6.53 10.58 -6.39
C VAL A 54 -5.31 10.92 -7.23
N ARG A 55 -4.24 11.42 -6.61
CA ARG A 55 -3.01 11.83 -7.31
C ARG A 55 -2.02 10.69 -7.53
N SER A 56 -2.14 9.59 -6.79
CA SER A 56 -1.26 8.43 -6.99
C SER A 56 -1.56 7.76 -8.33
N ASP A 57 -0.51 7.58 -9.13
CA ASP A 57 -0.52 6.81 -10.37
C ASP A 57 -0.20 5.32 -10.12
N ASN A 58 0.13 4.95 -8.88
CA ASN A 58 0.49 3.59 -8.51
C ASN A 58 -0.75 2.68 -8.54
N PRO A 59 -0.78 1.60 -9.35
CA PRO A 59 -1.92 0.69 -9.39
C PRO A 59 -2.12 -0.08 -8.07
N LEU A 60 -1.10 -0.12 -7.20
CA LEU A 60 -1.14 -0.82 -5.91
C LEU A 60 -1.78 0.01 -4.78
N LYS A 61 -2.17 1.26 -5.03
CA LYS A 61 -2.73 2.17 -4.00
C LYS A 61 -4.00 1.66 -3.30
N PHE A 62 -4.74 0.74 -3.93
CA PHE A 62 -5.93 0.12 -3.34
C PHE A 62 -5.63 -1.17 -2.58
N GLN A 63 -4.42 -1.69 -2.67
CA GLN A 63 -4.07 -2.92 -1.98
C GLN A 63 -3.88 -2.71 -0.49
N ASP A 64 -4.29 -3.69 0.31
CA ASP A 64 -4.00 -3.71 1.73
C ASP A 64 -2.57 -4.17 2.04
N ASP A 65 -2.19 -4.06 3.31
CA ASP A 65 -0.83 -4.37 3.74
C ASP A 65 -0.50 -5.86 3.55
N LYS A 66 -1.48 -6.77 3.72
CA LYS A 66 -1.25 -8.21 3.53
C LYS A 66 -1.01 -8.52 2.06
N GLN A 67 -1.75 -7.90 1.16
CA GLN A 67 -1.55 -8.03 -0.30
C GLN A 67 -0.16 -7.53 -0.71
N LEU A 68 0.30 -6.40 -0.17
CA LEU A 68 1.66 -5.91 -0.43
C LEU A 68 2.74 -6.83 0.14
N VAL A 69 2.56 -7.35 1.36
CA VAL A 69 3.48 -8.35 1.95
C VAL A 69 3.54 -9.60 1.08
N GLN A 70 2.40 -10.10 0.60
CA GLN A 70 2.35 -11.25 -0.28
C GLN A 70 3.10 -10.99 -1.59
N GLN A 71 2.96 -9.80 -2.17
CA GLN A 71 3.73 -9.42 -3.36
C GLN A 71 5.24 -9.29 -3.09
N MET A 72 5.63 -8.76 -1.93
CA MET A 72 7.03 -8.71 -1.50
C MET A 72 7.64 -10.11 -1.36
N LEU A 73 6.87 -11.08 -0.86
CA LEU A 73 7.27 -12.49 -0.82
C LEU A 73 7.40 -13.08 -2.21
N ASN A 74 6.38 -12.90 -3.06
CA ASN A 74 6.38 -13.47 -4.41
C ASN A 74 7.56 -12.97 -5.25
N ASN A 75 8.03 -11.74 -5.01
CA ASN A 75 9.14 -11.11 -5.72
C ASN A 75 10.43 -11.03 -4.88
N PHE A 76 10.54 -11.81 -3.80
CA PHE A 76 11.65 -11.63 -2.85
C PHE A 76 13.02 -11.87 -3.50
N ASN A 77 13.11 -12.84 -4.41
CA ASN A 77 14.38 -13.19 -5.06
C ASN A 77 14.85 -12.07 -6.00
N GLU A 78 13.93 -11.42 -6.67
CA GLU A 78 14.16 -10.28 -7.53
C GLU A 78 14.52 -9.04 -6.70
N LEU A 79 13.82 -8.82 -5.59
CA LEU A 79 14.01 -7.66 -4.71
C LEU A 79 15.27 -7.74 -3.84
N LYS A 80 15.69 -8.93 -3.42
CA LYS A 80 16.94 -9.12 -2.64
C LYS A 80 18.20 -8.93 -3.50
N GLY A 81 18.03 -8.97 -4.83
CA GLY A 81 19.12 -8.88 -5.80
C GLY A 81 19.97 -10.15 -5.81
N GLY A 82 21.27 -10.00 -5.53
CA GLY A 82 22.28 -11.05 -5.71
C GLY A 82 21.89 -12.43 -5.16
N PHE A 83 22.34 -13.48 -5.86
CA PHE A 83 22.02 -14.87 -5.56
C PHE A 83 22.26 -15.24 -4.09
N TRP A 84 23.36 -14.77 -3.52
CA TRP A 84 23.79 -15.03 -2.14
C TRP A 84 23.12 -14.15 -1.07
N SER A 85 22.32 -13.14 -1.46
CA SER A 85 21.59 -12.33 -0.48
C SER A 85 20.45 -13.15 0.13
N ASN A 86 20.28 -13.07 1.45
CA ASN A 86 19.19 -13.72 2.20
C ASN A 86 18.11 -12.74 2.67
N SER A 87 18.22 -11.45 2.30
CA SER A 87 17.31 -10.39 2.73
C SER A 87 17.18 -9.29 1.69
N ILE A 88 16.01 -8.67 1.62
CA ILE A 88 15.81 -7.41 0.89
C ILE A 88 16.35 -6.27 1.77
N LYS A 89 17.30 -5.50 1.26
CA LYS A 89 17.80 -4.32 1.97
C LYS A 89 16.80 -3.17 1.81
N VAL A 90 16.42 -2.52 2.91
CA VAL A 90 15.52 -1.35 2.89
C VAL A 90 16.10 -0.24 2.01
N SER A 91 17.42 -0.04 2.01
CA SER A 91 18.10 0.92 1.14
C SER A 91 17.96 0.58 -0.35
N THR A 92 18.08 -0.70 -0.72
CA THR A 92 17.84 -1.16 -2.10
C THR A 92 16.40 -0.94 -2.52
N LEU A 93 15.43 -1.19 -1.63
CA LEU A 93 14.02 -0.96 -1.91
C LEU A 93 13.71 0.53 -2.12
N LYS A 94 14.28 1.41 -1.28
CA LYS A 94 14.20 2.88 -1.45
C LYS A 94 14.86 3.36 -2.75
N HIS A 95 16.01 2.78 -3.09
CA HIS A 95 16.65 3.09 -4.37
C HIS A 95 15.76 2.67 -5.55
N LEU A 96 15.20 1.46 -5.51
CA LEU A 96 14.29 0.95 -6.53
C LEU A 96 13.04 1.83 -6.68
N SER A 97 12.44 2.29 -5.57
CA SER A 97 11.25 3.15 -5.62
C SER A 97 11.50 4.51 -6.26
N SER A 98 12.73 5.03 -6.16
CA SER A 98 13.14 6.30 -6.77
C SER A 98 13.37 6.21 -8.29
N ARG A 99 13.45 5.00 -8.86
CA ARG A 99 13.71 4.83 -10.30
C ARG A 99 12.49 5.23 -11.12
N PRO A 100 12.67 5.84 -12.32
CA PRO A 100 11.59 6.03 -13.27
C PRO A 100 11.10 4.67 -13.80
N LEU A 101 9.85 4.63 -14.27
CA LEU A 101 9.36 3.48 -15.02
C LEU A 101 10.15 3.33 -16.31
N THR A 102 10.44 2.10 -16.66
CA THR A 102 11.35 1.69 -17.74
C THR A 102 10.60 1.26 -19.00
N GLY A 103 9.29 1.03 -18.90
CA GLY A 103 8.47 0.45 -19.97
C GLY A 103 8.54 -1.08 -20.00
N ASN A 104 9.41 -1.71 -19.19
CA ASN A 104 9.43 -3.16 -19.02
C ASN A 104 8.47 -3.57 -17.90
N PRO A 105 7.40 -4.36 -18.19
CA PRO A 105 6.37 -4.66 -17.20
C PRO A 105 6.87 -5.33 -15.92
N ALA A 106 7.87 -6.22 -16.02
CA ALA A 106 8.43 -6.93 -14.88
C ALA A 106 9.28 -6.01 -14.00
N THR A 107 10.03 -5.09 -14.59
CA THR A 107 10.81 -4.11 -13.84
C THR A 107 9.90 -3.05 -13.21
N ASP A 108 8.90 -2.62 -13.97
CA ASP A 108 7.97 -1.57 -13.56
C ASP A 108 7.06 -2.04 -12.42
N SER A 109 6.65 -3.31 -12.40
CA SER A 109 5.91 -3.88 -11.28
C SER A 109 6.73 -3.87 -9.98
N LEU A 110 8.03 -4.21 -10.05
CA LEU A 110 8.93 -4.13 -8.89
C LEU A 110 9.14 -2.69 -8.41
N ILE A 111 9.25 -1.74 -9.34
CA ILE A 111 9.34 -0.30 -9.01
C ILE A 111 8.05 0.17 -8.31
N GLN A 112 6.88 -0.18 -8.84
CA GLN A 112 5.58 0.19 -8.25
C GLN A 112 5.37 -0.44 -6.89
N LEU A 113 5.76 -1.71 -6.71
CA LEU A 113 5.74 -2.39 -5.41
C LEU A 113 6.66 -1.68 -4.41
N ALA A 114 7.89 -1.36 -4.82
CA ALA A 114 8.82 -0.63 -3.98
C ALA A 114 8.29 0.76 -3.60
N ARG A 115 7.70 1.50 -4.55
CA ARG A 115 7.07 2.81 -4.29
C ARG A 115 5.93 2.72 -3.29
N GLU A 116 5.05 1.74 -3.43
CA GLU A 116 3.91 1.60 -2.52
C GLU A 116 4.38 1.25 -1.11
N VAL A 117 5.28 0.25 -0.99
CA VAL A 117 5.79 -0.19 0.31
C VAL A 117 6.61 0.91 1.00
N THR A 118 7.44 1.66 0.25
CA THR A 118 8.26 2.73 0.83
C THR A 118 7.46 3.98 1.19
N THR A 119 6.34 4.24 0.50
CA THR A 119 5.38 5.28 0.88
C THR A 119 4.65 4.95 2.17
N ARG A 120 4.44 3.67 2.50
CA ARG A 120 3.74 3.23 3.73
C ARG A 120 4.74 2.97 4.85
N SER A 121 5.22 4.02 5.50
CA SER A 121 6.32 3.91 6.49
C SER A 121 6.05 2.90 7.61
N ASN A 122 4.80 2.76 8.07
CA ASN A 122 4.47 1.78 9.11
C ASN A 122 4.49 0.35 8.60
N LEU A 123 4.10 0.10 7.36
CA LEU A 123 4.23 -1.22 6.74
C LEU A 123 5.70 -1.59 6.57
N LEU A 124 6.50 -0.68 5.99
CA LEU A 124 7.93 -0.87 5.82
C LEU A 124 8.62 -1.15 7.18
N GLY A 125 8.27 -0.39 8.21
CA GLY A 125 8.78 -0.60 9.56
C GLY A 125 8.38 -1.94 10.17
N LYS A 126 7.19 -2.47 9.86
CA LYS A 126 6.77 -3.82 10.27
C LYS A 126 7.57 -4.91 9.56
N MET A 127 7.91 -4.71 8.28
CA MET A 127 8.70 -5.67 7.51
C MET A 127 10.15 -5.80 7.97
N ASP A 128 10.70 -4.75 8.60
CA ASP A 128 12.11 -4.63 9.04
C ASP A 128 12.30 -4.81 10.56
N ASN A 129 11.36 -5.47 11.26
CA ASN A 129 11.33 -5.43 12.73
C ASN A 129 10.74 -6.67 13.43
N ILE A 130 10.68 -7.84 12.77
CA ILE A 130 9.99 -9.00 13.35
C ILE A 130 10.95 -10.07 13.86
N VAL A 131 12.12 -10.26 13.23
CA VAL A 131 13.07 -11.32 13.59
C VAL A 131 14.50 -10.78 13.61
N GLY A 132 14.82 -9.95 14.61
CA GLY A 132 16.17 -9.41 14.77
C GLY A 132 16.29 -8.27 15.76
N TRP A 133 17.49 -7.69 15.80
CA TRP A 133 17.76 -6.42 16.48
C TRP A 133 16.97 -5.34 15.71
N LYS A 134 16.19 -4.53 16.43
CA LYS A 134 15.20 -3.60 15.86
C LYS A 134 15.77 -2.81 14.66
N GLN A 135 15.11 -2.86 13.50
CA GLN A 135 15.43 -2.04 12.31
C GLN A 135 16.87 -2.22 11.80
N ASP A 136 17.28 -3.47 11.55
CA ASP A 136 18.61 -3.76 10.98
C ASP A 136 18.72 -3.44 9.47
N GLY A 137 17.64 -2.91 8.88
CA GLY A 137 17.56 -2.48 7.49
C GLY A 137 17.42 -3.64 6.52
N LYS A 138 17.00 -4.82 7.00
CA LYS A 138 16.91 -6.06 6.26
C LYS A 138 15.56 -6.72 6.48
N ILE A 139 14.79 -6.79 5.40
CA ILE A 139 13.53 -7.53 5.35
C ILE A 139 13.84 -8.98 4.96
N LYS A 140 13.62 -9.92 5.89
CA LYS A 140 13.85 -11.34 5.68
C LYS A 140 12.58 -12.06 5.21
N TRP A 141 12.75 -13.19 4.54
CA TRP A 141 11.64 -14.00 4.04
C TRP A 141 10.71 -14.46 5.17
N ASP A 142 11.27 -14.86 6.31
CA ASP A 142 10.51 -15.34 7.46
C ASP A 142 9.72 -14.22 8.17
N GLU A 143 10.20 -12.97 8.13
CA GLU A 143 9.48 -11.81 8.65
C GLU A 143 8.22 -11.52 7.83
N LEU A 144 8.35 -11.55 6.51
CA LEU A 144 7.22 -11.38 5.61
C LEU A 144 6.20 -12.52 5.77
N LEU A 145 6.65 -13.78 5.92
CA LEU A 145 5.76 -14.90 6.20
C LEU A 145 5.00 -14.74 7.53
N ARG A 146 5.63 -14.16 8.55
CA ARG A 146 4.98 -13.89 9.85
C ARG A 146 3.90 -12.80 9.74
N LEU A 147 4.08 -11.81 8.86
CA LEU A 147 3.07 -10.76 8.62
C LEU A 147 1.81 -11.26 7.92
N LEU A 148 1.87 -12.42 7.27
CA LEU A 148 0.71 -13.03 6.63
C LEU A 148 -0.11 -13.92 7.55
N ARG A 149 0.46 -14.36 8.67
CA ARG A 149 -0.25 -15.16 9.70
C ARG A 149 -1.20 -14.27 10.49
#